data_AF-A0A1H3KEM8-F1
#
_entry.id   AF-A0A1H3KEM8-F1
#
_cell.length_a   1.000
_cell.length_b   1.000
_cell.length_c   1.000
_cell.angle_alpha   90.00
_cell.angle_beta   90.00
_cell.angle_gamma   90.00
#
_symmetry.space_group_name_H-M   'P 1'
#
loop_
_entity.id
_entity.type
_entity.pdbx_description
1 polymer ?
#
loop_
_entity_poly.entity_id
_entity_poly.type
_entity_poly.pdbx_seq_one_letter_code
_entity_poly.pdbx_strand_id
1 'polypeptide(L)'
;MPMRRTTGGPTAPGHEDPVMDSRPPSPRARGFLRRAALVAVVAVVALIATPGAASAKGTVVPLLDCVLTNGDRTWTAVFGYRNTSGSAVSIPSGPRNKVTPVTYGVPQPTTFRPGTHRGVFTVTVARGAGPMWHLDGTNLAARLGSATACPSPTELPAEGNSTGVVIALAGAGVLGVVLVRRAGRRARALEVAARDGARVPSHPLG
;
A
#
# COMPACT_ATOMS: atom_id res chain seq x y z
N MET A 1 99.45 59.95 2.35
CA MET A 1 98.86 59.85 1.00
C MET A 1 98.53 58.37 0.74
N PRO A 2 97.58 58.01 -0.14
CA PRO A 2 96.57 58.82 -0.85
C PRO A 2 95.26 58.87 0.01
N MET A 3 93.97 58.77 -0.38
CA MET A 3 93.07 59.22 -1.50
C MET A 3 91.65 59.42 -0.87
N ARG A 4 90.76 60.34 -1.28
CA ARG A 4 89.71 60.29 -2.35
C ARG A 4 88.71 59.10 -2.27
N ARG A 5 87.40 59.24 -2.58
CA ARG A 5 86.61 60.42 -3.04
C ARG A 5 85.08 60.26 -2.84
N THR A 6 84.41 61.41 -2.68
CA THR A 6 83.06 61.84 -3.11
C THR A 6 82.06 60.88 -3.81
N THR A 7 80.83 60.83 -3.28
CA THR A 7 79.48 61.07 -3.88
C THR A 7 78.48 61.23 -2.72
N GLY A 8 77.26 61.78 -2.80
CA GLY A 8 76.46 62.47 -3.84
C GLY A 8 75.03 62.68 -3.27
N GLY A 9 74.32 63.77 -3.62
CA GLY A 9 72.94 64.05 -3.10
C GLY A 9 71.81 63.30 -3.86
N PRO A 10 70.50 63.68 -3.71
CA PRO A 10 69.96 64.86 -3.03
C PRO A 10 68.67 64.71 -2.15
N THR A 11 68.39 65.76 -1.36
CA THR A 11 67.10 66.40 -1.01
C THR A 11 65.74 65.66 -1.06
N ALA A 12 65.11 65.50 0.12
CA ALA A 12 63.67 65.68 0.49
C ALA A 12 62.54 64.91 -0.28
N PRO A 13 61.34 64.65 0.29
CA PRO A 13 60.51 65.56 1.11
C PRO A 13 60.22 65.04 2.54
N GLY A 14 59.45 65.82 3.31
CA GLY A 14 59.04 65.47 4.68
C GLY A 14 57.98 64.36 4.73
N HIS A 15 57.99 63.60 5.82
CA HIS A 15 56.91 62.69 6.19
C HIS A 15 56.10 63.36 7.31
N GLU A 16 54.90 63.85 7.00
CA GLU A 16 53.95 64.28 8.01
C GLU A 16 53.38 63.02 8.67
N ASP A 17 53.58 62.86 9.98
CA ASP A 17 53.04 61.72 10.73
C ASP A 17 51.51 61.71 10.62
N PRO A 18 50.89 60.65 10.07
CA PRO A 18 49.43 60.57 10.00
C PRO A 18 48.88 60.40 11.41
N VAL A 19 48.28 61.48 11.94
CA VAL A 19 47.61 61.48 13.25
C VAL A 19 46.59 60.33 13.29
N MET A 20 46.91 59.31 14.08
CA MET A 20 46.07 58.13 14.31
C MET A 20 44.85 58.52 15.14
N ASP A 21 43.84 59.09 14.46
CA ASP A 21 42.51 59.39 15.01
C ASP A 21 41.83 58.08 15.44
N SER A 22 42.13 57.70 16.69
CA SER A 22 41.88 56.38 17.26
C SER A 22 40.42 56.22 17.70
N ARG A 23 39.48 56.47 16.79
CA ARG A 23 38.04 56.34 17.06
C ARG A 23 37.70 54.87 17.32
N PRO A 24 37.22 54.49 18.52
CA PRO A 24 36.85 53.11 18.78
C PRO A 24 35.65 52.71 17.90
N PRO A 25 35.65 51.50 17.29
CA PRO A 25 34.59 51.07 16.40
C PRO A 25 33.25 51.00 17.14
N SER A 26 32.22 51.62 16.56
CA SER A 26 30.93 51.83 17.25
C SER A 26 30.26 50.52 17.71
N PRO A 27 29.58 50.50 18.87
CA PRO A 27 29.11 49.27 19.52
C PRO A 27 27.87 48.61 18.88
N ARG A 28 27.66 48.76 17.56
CA ARG A 28 26.48 48.25 16.83
C ARG A 28 26.60 46.79 16.35
N ALA A 29 27.79 46.19 16.41
CA ALA A 29 28.07 44.85 15.86
C ALA A 29 27.75 43.65 16.80
N ARG A 30 27.01 43.84 17.90
CA ARG A 30 26.78 42.77 18.92
C ARG A 30 25.37 42.16 18.95
N GLY A 31 24.39 42.71 18.22
CA GLY A 31 22.99 42.27 18.29
C GLY A 31 22.63 41.05 17.44
N PHE A 32 23.04 41.04 16.17
CA PHE A 32 22.43 40.17 15.16
C PHE A 32 22.98 38.73 15.09
N LEU A 33 24.17 38.47 15.65
CA LEU A 33 24.78 37.12 15.64
C LEU A 33 24.27 36.17 16.74
N ARG A 34 23.35 36.60 17.63
CA ARG A 34 22.72 35.71 18.62
C ARG A 34 21.46 34.99 18.14
N ARG A 35 20.82 35.44 17.06
CA ARG A 35 19.59 34.80 16.52
C ARG A 35 19.86 33.83 15.37
N ALA A 36 20.91 34.05 14.58
CA ALA A 36 21.26 33.16 13.46
C ALA A 36 21.73 31.76 13.91
N ALA A 37 22.53 31.68 14.98
CA ALA A 37 23.11 30.42 15.48
C ALA A 37 22.05 29.38 15.90
N LEU A 38 20.92 29.83 16.46
CA LEU A 38 19.85 28.95 16.92
C LEU A 38 19.10 28.25 15.78
N VAL A 39 18.91 28.94 14.64
CA VAL A 39 18.21 28.38 13.47
C VAL A 39 19.06 27.32 12.76
N ALA A 40 20.37 27.57 12.62
CA ALA A 40 21.30 26.63 11.99
C ALA A 40 21.42 25.30 12.76
N VAL A 41 21.48 25.34 14.09
CA VAL A 41 21.57 24.14 14.93
C VAL A 41 20.31 23.28 14.82
N VAL A 42 19.12 23.88 14.84
CA VAL A 42 17.85 23.14 14.69
C VAL A 42 17.76 22.43 13.33
N ALA A 43 18.20 23.07 12.25
CA ALA A 43 18.22 22.46 10.91
C ALA A 43 19.16 21.24 10.83
N VAL A 44 20.34 21.31 11.44
CA VAL A 44 21.30 20.20 11.46
C VAL A 44 20.82 19.03 12.35
N VAL A 45 20.22 19.32 13.51
CA VAL A 45 19.69 18.27 14.40
C VAL A 45 18.50 17.54 13.77
N ALA A 46 17.62 18.24 13.05
CA ALA A 46 16.49 17.64 12.36
C ALA A 46 16.89 16.62 11.26
N LEU A 47 18.06 16.78 10.65
CA LEU A 47 18.58 15.85 9.62
C LEU A 47 19.05 14.49 10.18
N ILE A 48 19.39 14.43 11.47
CA ILE A 48 19.86 13.21 12.14
C ILE A 48 18.68 12.40 12.71
N ALA A 49 17.54 13.07 12.98
CA ALA A 49 16.35 12.49 13.59
C ALA A 49 15.36 11.86 12.58
N THR A 50 15.83 11.29 11.47
CA THR A 50 14.96 10.45 10.64
C THR A 50 14.62 9.18 11.42
N PRO A 51 13.33 8.87 11.68
CA PRO A 51 12.96 7.59 12.27
C PRO A 51 13.25 6.51 11.23
N GLY A 52 14.35 5.78 11.43
CA GLY A 52 14.76 4.71 10.54
C GLY A 52 13.61 3.73 10.35
N ALA A 53 13.11 3.63 9.11
CA ALA A 53 11.95 2.81 8.80
C ALA A 53 12.25 1.36 9.16
N ALA A 54 11.67 0.90 10.28
CA ALA A 54 11.93 -0.41 10.83
C ALA A 54 11.40 -1.49 9.87
N SER A 55 12.28 -1.97 9.00
CA SER A 55 11.98 -3.02 8.02
C SER A 55 11.75 -4.34 8.75
N ALA A 56 10.52 -4.53 9.23
CA ALA A 56 10.08 -5.73 9.89
C ALA A 56 10.22 -6.90 8.92
N LYS A 57 11.24 -7.74 9.15
CA LYS A 57 11.44 -8.97 8.39
C LYS A 57 10.20 -9.85 8.54
N GLY A 58 9.40 -9.93 7.48
CA GLY A 58 8.12 -10.63 7.51
C GLY A 58 8.27 -12.09 7.91
N THR A 59 7.26 -12.59 8.63
CA THR A 59 7.24 -13.90 9.30
C THR A 59 6.13 -14.74 8.67
N VAL A 60 6.32 -16.07 8.65
CA VAL A 60 5.26 -17.00 8.30
C VAL A 60 4.66 -17.59 9.58
N VAL A 61 3.46 -17.16 9.96
CA VAL A 61 2.76 -17.69 11.14
C VAL A 61 1.70 -18.73 10.75
N PRO A 62 1.60 -19.87 11.45
CA PRO A 62 0.57 -20.88 11.22
C PRO A 62 -0.76 -20.42 11.84
N LEU A 63 -1.87 -20.90 11.28
CA LEU A 63 -3.25 -20.65 11.71
C LEU A 63 -3.98 -21.98 11.88
N LEU A 64 -4.86 -22.05 12.87
CA LEU A 64 -5.87 -23.11 12.99
C LEU A 64 -7.18 -22.48 12.52
N ASP A 65 -7.62 -22.83 11.32
CA ASP A 65 -8.75 -22.16 10.68
C ASP A 65 -10.07 -22.65 11.27
N CYS A 66 -10.20 -23.96 11.42
CA CYS A 66 -11.35 -24.60 12.07
C CYS A 66 -11.07 -26.07 12.41
N VAL A 67 -12.01 -26.71 13.10
CA VAL A 67 -11.99 -28.16 13.39
C VAL A 67 -13.30 -28.83 13.00
N LEU A 68 -13.22 -30.06 12.48
CA LEU A 68 -14.38 -30.94 12.23
C LEU A 68 -14.39 -32.08 13.24
N THR A 69 -15.52 -32.36 13.87
CA THR A 69 -15.70 -33.60 14.66
C THR A 69 -16.24 -34.69 13.76
N ASN A 70 -15.56 -35.83 13.72
CA ASN A 70 -15.98 -36.96 12.89
C ASN A 70 -16.83 -37.95 13.71
N GLY A 71 -17.69 -38.71 13.04
CA GLY A 71 -18.62 -39.65 13.68
C GLY A 71 -17.95 -40.91 14.26
N ASP A 72 -16.75 -41.23 13.78
CA ASP A 72 -15.94 -42.42 14.08
C ASP A 72 -15.04 -42.29 15.33
N ARG A 73 -15.25 -41.25 16.15
CA ARG A 73 -14.38 -40.83 17.28
C ARG A 73 -13.03 -40.22 16.87
N THR A 74 -12.83 -39.89 15.60
CA THR A 74 -11.75 -38.99 15.16
C THR A 74 -12.23 -37.53 15.10
N TRP A 75 -11.32 -36.61 14.77
CA TRP A 75 -11.60 -35.23 14.40
C TRP A 75 -10.50 -34.72 13.46
N THR A 76 -10.83 -33.73 12.64
CA THR A 76 -9.93 -33.19 11.60
C THR A 76 -9.58 -31.75 11.92
N ALA A 77 -8.30 -31.45 12.07
CA ALA A 77 -7.77 -30.10 12.16
C ALA A 77 -7.56 -29.52 10.75
N VAL A 78 -7.99 -28.27 10.51
CA VAL A 78 -7.78 -27.54 9.25
C VAL A 78 -6.77 -26.41 9.49
N PHE A 79 -5.63 -26.47 8.81
CA PHE A 79 -4.52 -25.53 9.02
C PHE A 79 -4.42 -24.51 7.89
N GLY A 80 -4.17 -23.26 8.26
CA GLY A 80 -3.88 -22.12 7.38
C GLY A 80 -2.54 -21.48 7.72
N TYR A 81 -2.12 -20.46 6.99
CA TYR A 81 -0.99 -19.62 7.38
C TYR A 81 -1.18 -18.15 7.00
N ARG A 82 -0.38 -17.28 7.60
CA ARG A 82 -0.21 -15.89 7.16
C ARG A 82 1.27 -15.55 7.02
N ASN A 83 1.68 -15.20 5.80
CA ASN A 83 3.00 -14.63 5.52
C ASN A 83 2.87 -13.10 5.48
N THR A 84 3.59 -12.40 6.36
CA THR A 84 3.57 -10.93 6.43
C THR A 84 4.67 -10.26 5.59
N SER A 85 5.52 -11.03 4.90
CA SER A 85 6.50 -10.48 3.96
C SER A 85 5.87 -10.18 2.60
N GLY A 86 6.49 -9.26 1.85
CA GLY A 86 6.05 -8.88 0.50
C GLY A 86 6.42 -9.88 -0.61
N SER A 87 7.00 -11.04 -0.27
CA SER A 87 7.45 -12.04 -1.23
C SER A 87 7.17 -13.47 -0.74
N ALA A 88 7.35 -14.47 -1.61
CA ALA A 88 7.19 -15.87 -1.21
C ALA A 88 8.39 -16.32 -0.36
N VAL A 89 8.13 -16.90 0.80
CA VAL A 89 9.14 -17.48 1.69
C VAL A 89 9.19 -18.99 1.48
N SER A 90 10.38 -19.56 1.30
CA SER A 90 10.58 -21.02 1.29
C SER A 90 11.06 -21.49 2.66
N ILE A 91 10.37 -22.46 3.24
CA ILE A 91 10.75 -23.14 4.49
C ILE A 91 10.63 -24.65 4.24
N PRO A 92 11.72 -25.33 3.87
CA PRO A 92 11.72 -26.79 3.65
C PRO A 92 11.26 -27.56 4.88
N SER A 93 10.67 -28.74 4.66
CA SER A 93 10.21 -29.63 5.72
C SER A 93 11.35 -30.01 6.65
N GLY A 94 11.17 -29.80 7.96
CA GLY A 94 12.24 -29.94 8.94
C GLY A 94 11.94 -29.22 10.26
N PRO A 95 12.94 -28.91 11.11
CA PRO A 95 12.72 -28.35 12.45
C PRO A 95 11.87 -27.07 12.50
N ARG A 96 11.93 -26.22 11.45
CA ARG A 96 11.16 -24.97 11.29
C ARG A 96 9.86 -25.12 10.50
N ASN A 97 9.55 -26.30 9.97
CA ASN A 97 8.33 -26.58 9.23
C ASN A 97 7.98 -28.08 9.31
N LYS A 98 7.33 -28.49 10.40
CA LYS A 98 6.96 -29.89 10.68
C LYS A 98 5.64 -29.97 11.43
N VAL A 99 4.86 -31.02 11.15
CA VAL A 99 3.72 -31.42 11.99
C VAL A 99 4.21 -32.50 12.97
N THR A 100 3.69 -32.51 14.20
CA THR A 100 4.01 -33.54 15.21
C THR A 100 2.76 -34.17 15.84
N PRO A 101 2.82 -35.47 16.24
CA PRO A 101 3.90 -36.43 16.00
C PRO A 101 4.18 -36.74 14.51
N VAL A 102 5.39 -37.24 14.23
CA VAL A 102 5.88 -37.47 12.86
C VAL A 102 5.07 -38.50 12.06
N THR A 103 4.25 -39.31 12.74
CA THR A 103 3.29 -40.25 12.15
C THR A 103 2.23 -39.57 11.28
N TYR A 104 2.03 -38.25 11.40
CA TYR A 104 1.15 -37.49 10.49
C TYR A 104 1.82 -37.13 9.15
N GLY A 105 3.09 -37.49 8.95
CA GLY A 105 3.80 -37.34 7.67
C GLY A 105 4.24 -35.90 7.37
N VAL A 106 4.12 -35.51 6.09
CA VAL A 106 4.55 -34.20 5.57
C VAL A 106 3.40 -33.51 4.80
N PRO A 107 2.24 -33.23 5.43
CA PRO A 107 1.12 -32.58 4.77
C PRO A 107 1.33 -31.07 4.55
N GLN A 108 2.29 -30.46 5.25
CA GLN A 108 2.50 -29.02 5.28
C GLN A 108 3.25 -28.49 4.04
N PRO A 109 2.83 -27.34 3.46
CA PRO A 109 3.50 -26.74 2.31
C PRO A 109 4.92 -26.27 2.67
N THR A 110 5.81 -26.18 1.68
CA THR A 110 7.19 -25.69 1.85
C THR A 110 7.42 -24.30 1.27
N THR A 111 6.46 -23.75 0.52
CA THR A 111 6.53 -22.41 -0.08
C THR A 111 5.29 -21.60 0.32
N PHE A 112 5.52 -20.42 0.90
CA PHE A 112 4.52 -19.60 1.56
C PHE A 112 4.40 -18.26 0.85
N ARG A 113 3.33 -18.06 0.06
CA ARG A 113 3.07 -16.80 -0.66
C ARG A 113 2.60 -15.70 0.30
N PRO A 114 2.78 -14.40 -0.02
CA PRO A 114 2.26 -13.30 0.80
C PRO A 114 0.77 -13.41 1.13
N GLY A 115 0.35 -12.82 2.24
CA GLY A 115 -1.06 -12.76 2.65
C GLY A 115 -1.49 -13.93 3.55
N THR A 116 -2.80 -14.12 3.67
CA THR A 116 -3.42 -15.19 4.48
C THR A 116 -3.98 -16.28 3.58
N HIS A 117 -3.58 -17.52 3.81
CA HIS A 117 -3.97 -18.70 3.03
C HIS A 117 -4.67 -19.68 3.97
N ARG A 118 -5.96 -19.95 3.73
CA ARG A 118 -6.81 -20.83 4.55
C ARG A 118 -6.79 -22.26 4.02
N GLY A 119 -6.95 -23.25 4.90
CA GLY A 119 -7.20 -24.65 4.54
C GLY A 119 -6.11 -25.29 3.68
N VAL A 120 -4.84 -24.95 3.92
CA VAL A 120 -3.70 -25.37 3.08
C VAL A 120 -3.32 -26.84 3.28
N PHE A 121 -3.67 -27.43 4.42
CA PHE A 121 -3.71 -28.88 4.64
C PHE A 121 -4.61 -29.24 5.82
N THR A 122 -4.87 -30.54 6.01
CA THR A 122 -5.62 -31.08 7.14
C THR A 122 -4.87 -32.20 7.84
N VAL A 123 -5.23 -32.47 9.10
CA VAL A 123 -4.72 -33.63 9.86
C VAL A 123 -5.88 -34.27 10.64
N THR A 124 -6.19 -35.52 10.35
CA THR A 124 -7.21 -36.31 11.06
C THR A 124 -6.56 -37.09 12.20
N VAL A 125 -7.11 -36.98 13.41
CA VAL A 125 -6.57 -37.61 14.63
C VAL A 125 -7.67 -38.16 15.54
N ALA A 126 -7.34 -39.05 16.46
CA ALA A 126 -8.28 -39.51 17.50
C ALA A 126 -8.66 -38.38 18.48
N ARG A 127 -9.86 -38.42 19.07
CA ARG A 127 -10.36 -37.39 20.04
C ARG A 127 -9.44 -37.06 21.23
N GLY A 128 -8.54 -37.96 21.63
CA GLY A 128 -7.55 -37.72 22.69
C GLY A 128 -6.21 -37.13 22.22
N ALA A 129 -5.98 -37.00 20.91
CA ALA A 129 -4.75 -36.47 20.34
C ALA A 129 -4.91 -34.99 19.93
N GLY A 130 -3.78 -34.27 19.83
CA GLY A 130 -3.72 -32.90 19.32
C GLY A 130 -2.49 -32.70 18.44
N PRO A 131 -2.64 -32.50 17.11
CA PRO A 131 -1.50 -32.28 16.22
C PRO A 131 -0.94 -30.87 16.41
N MET A 132 0.39 -30.74 16.36
CA MET A 132 1.07 -29.44 16.46
C MET A 132 1.85 -29.13 15.19
N TRP A 133 1.59 -27.97 14.57
CA TRP A 133 2.41 -27.45 13.48
C TRP A 133 3.47 -26.50 14.06
N HIS A 134 4.73 -26.82 13.83
CA HIS A 134 5.88 -25.97 14.08
C HIS A 134 6.23 -25.25 12.78
N LEU A 135 6.04 -23.93 12.72
CA LEU A 135 6.28 -23.11 11.53
C LEU A 135 7.00 -21.80 11.88
N ASP A 136 8.16 -21.59 11.26
CA ASP A 136 8.99 -20.38 11.37
C ASP A 136 9.39 -19.97 12.80
N GLY A 137 9.37 -20.92 13.75
CA GLY A 137 9.59 -20.69 15.18
C GLY A 137 8.32 -20.53 16.01
N THR A 138 7.16 -20.40 15.37
CA THR A 138 5.84 -20.46 16.02
C THR A 138 5.39 -21.91 16.18
N ASN A 139 4.86 -22.25 17.36
CA ASN A 139 4.30 -23.58 17.66
C ASN A 139 2.79 -23.47 17.85
N LEU A 140 2.00 -24.09 16.96
CA LEU A 140 0.54 -24.09 17.01
C LEU A 140 0.01 -25.49 17.28
N ALA A 141 -0.50 -25.74 18.49
CA ALA A 141 -1.26 -26.94 18.81
C ALA A 141 -2.72 -26.78 18.37
N ALA A 142 -3.24 -27.73 17.59
CA ALA A 142 -4.67 -27.89 17.43
C ALA A 142 -5.25 -28.74 18.56
N ARG A 143 -6.40 -28.32 19.09
CA ARG A 143 -7.17 -29.06 20.09
C ARG A 143 -8.65 -29.00 19.72
N LEU A 144 -9.37 -30.08 20.01
CA LEU A 144 -10.83 -30.09 19.89
C LEU A 144 -11.41 -29.02 20.83
N GLY A 145 -12.25 -28.13 20.29
CA GLY A 145 -12.85 -27.02 21.05
C GLY A 145 -11.99 -25.78 21.28
N SER A 146 -10.72 -25.72 20.81
CA SER A 146 -9.90 -24.49 20.91
C SER A 146 -9.99 -23.58 19.67
N ALA A 147 -10.82 -23.93 18.69
CA ALA A 147 -11.09 -23.15 17.50
C ALA A 147 -12.54 -23.37 17.06
N THR A 148 -13.03 -22.48 16.21
CA THR A 148 -14.38 -22.55 15.61
C THR A 148 -14.58 -23.89 14.91
N ALA A 149 -15.79 -24.44 14.99
CA ALA A 149 -16.19 -25.52 14.10
C ALA A 149 -16.10 -25.05 12.64
N CYS A 150 -15.75 -25.95 11.71
CA CYS A 150 -15.81 -25.59 10.29
C CYS A 150 -17.26 -25.32 9.86
N PRO A 151 -17.51 -24.37 8.93
CA PRO A 151 -18.84 -24.14 8.39
C PRO A 151 -19.37 -25.41 7.73
N SER A 152 -20.69 -25.61 7.76
CA SER A 152 -21.30 -26.77 7.11
C SER A 152 -21.23 -26.63 5.59
N PRO A 153 -20.95 -27.70 4.83
CA PRO A 153 -20.98 -27.66 3.36
C PRO A 153 -22.34 -27.24 2.77
N THR A 154 -23.40 -27.28 3.59
CA THR A 154 -24.75 -26.83 3.28
C THR A 154 -24.88 -25.30 3.11
N GLU A 155 -23.89 -24.51 3.55
CA GLU A 155 -23.81 -23.05 3.26
C GLU A 155 -23.10 -22.73 1.94
N LEU A 156 -23.03 -23.68 1.00
CA LEU A 156 -23.02 -23.34 -0.42
C LEU A 156 -24.45 -22.98 -0.85
N PRO A 157 -24.82 -21.70 -1.03
CA PRO A 157 -25.94 -21.39 -1.90
C PRO A 157 -25.62 -21.96 -3.29
N ALA A 158 -26.62 -22.52 -3.97
CA ALA A 158 -26.39 -23.10 -5.28
C ALA A 158 -25.98 -22.03 -6.30
N GLU A 159 -24.70 -22.01 -6.66
CA GLU A 159 -24.16 -21.39 -7.88
C GLU A 159 -24.92 -21.95 -9.08
N GLY A 160 -26.00 -21.28 -9.49
CA GLY A 160 -26.94 -21.82 -10.48
C GLY A 160 -28.23 -21.02 -10.71
N ASN A 161 -28.64 -20.15 -9.78
CA ASN A 161 -29.81 -19.29 -9.98
C ASN A 161 -29.41 -17.95 -10.62
N SER A 162 -29.59 -17.83 -11.94
CA SER A 162 -29.23 -16.66 -12.78
C SER A 162 -30.05 -15.38 -12.53
N THR A 163 -30.49 -15.13 -11.30
CA THR A 163 -31.36 -14.00 -10.92
C THR A 163 -30.56 -12.72 -10.62
N GLY A 164 -29.27 -12.82 -10.32
CA GLY A 164 -28.40 -11.67 -9.98
C GLY A 164 -28.16 -10.66 -11.12
N VAL A 165 -28.46 -11.01 -12.37
CA VAL A 165 -28.22 -10.15 -13.55
C VAL A 165 -29.47 -9.37 -13.99
N VAL A 166 -30.65 -9.70 -13.45
CA VAL A 166 -31.93 -9.15 -13.95
C VAL A 166 -32.14 -7.67 -13.57
N ILE A 167 -31.61 -7.25 -12.41
CA ILE A 167 -31.82 -5.87 -11.88
C ILE A 167 -31.14 -4.80 -12.76
N ALA A 168 -30.12 -5.16 -13.54
CA ALA A 168 -29.39 -4.21 -14.40
C ALA A 168 -30.14 -3.80 -15.68
N LEU A 169 -31.12 -4.59 -16.15
CA LEU A 169 -31.75 -4.38 -17.47
C LEU A 169 -33.05 -3.55 -17.44
N ALA A 170 -33.68 -3.38 -16.28
CA ALA A 170 -34.89 -2.58 -16.15
C ALA A 170 -34.66 -1.07 -16.33
N GLY A 171 -33.55 -0.54 -15.83
CA GLY A 171 -33.27 0.91 -15.83
C GLY A 171 -32.94 1.49 -17.22
N ALA A 172 -32.09 0.81 -17.99
CA ALA A 172 -31.62 1.30 -19.29
C ALA A 172 -32.74 1.33 -20.36
N GLY A 173 -33.62 0.33 -20.35
CA GLY A 173 -34.68 0.18 -21.36
C GLY A 173 -35.67 1.36 -21.38
N VAL A 174 -36.03 1.90 -20.20
CA VAL A 174 -37.02 2.99 -20.10
C VAL A 174 -36.49 4.27 -20.74
N LEU A 175 -35.24 4.65 -20.46
CA LEU A 175 -34.61 5.84 -21.05
C LEU A 175 -34.48 5.71 -22.58
N GLY A 176 -34.05 4.54 -23.07
CA GLY A 176 -33.98 4.26 -24.52
C GLY A 176 -35.35 4.40 -25.21
N VAL A 177 -36.39 3.78 -24.65
CA VAL A 177 -37.77 3.85 -25.19
C VAL A 177 -38.32 5.28 -25.15
N VAL A 178 -38.04 6.07 -24.11
CA VAL A 178 -38.46 7.48 -24.04
C VAL A 178 -37.78 8.33 -25.12
N LEU A 179 -36.47 8.17 -25.33
CA LEU A 179 -35.73 8.90 -26.36
C LEU A 179 -36.21 8.53 -27.77
N VAL A 180 -36.36 7.24 -28.08
CA VAL A 180 -36.88 6.75 -29.38
C VAL A 180 -38.30 7.26 -29.63
N ARG A 181 -39.19 7.21 -28.63
CA ARG A 181 -40.56 7.75 -28.76
C ARG A 181 -40.58 9.26 -28.95
N ARG A 182 -39.67 10.02 -28.31
CA ARG A 182 -39.57 11.48 -28.46
C ARG A 182 -39.00 11.89 -29.83
N ALA A 183 -38.05 11.12 -30.36
CA ALA A 183 -37.53 11.29 -31.72
C ALA A 183 -38.61 10.96 -32.77
N GLY A 184 -39.28 9.80 -32.66
CA GLY A 184 -40.34 9.39 -33.60
C GLY A 184 -41.54 10.34 -33.63
N ARG A 185 -41.93 10.93 -32.49
CA ARG A 185 -42.96 11.98 -32.45
C ARG A 185 -42.52 13.26 -33.19
N ARG A 186 -41.25 13.67 -33.05
CA ARG A 186 -40.70 14.84 -33.78
C ARG A 186 -40.65 14.57 -35.29
N ALA A 187 -40.17 13.40 -35.71
CA ALA A 187 -40.11 13.02 -37.12
C ALA A 187 -41.51 13.04 -37.78
N ARG A 188 -42.52 12.44 -37.13
CA ARG A 188 -43.90 12.44 -37.64
C ARG A 188 -44.55 13.82 -37.62
N ALA A 189 -44.25 14.68 -36.64
CA ALA A 189 -44.75 16.06 -36.64
C ALA A 189 -44.17 16.88 -37.80
N LEU A 190 -42.89 16.70 -38.12
CA LEU A 190 -42.25 17.31 -39.30
C LEU A 190 -42.81 16.74 -40.61
N GLU A 191 -43.05 15.43 -40.68
CA GLU A 191 -43.62 14.79 -41.87
C GLU A 191 -45.07 15.24 -42.15
N VAL A 192 -45.89 15.41 -41.11
CA VAL A 192 -47.26 15.96 -41.26
C VAL A 192 -47.20 17.43 -41.70
N ALA A 193 -46.39 18.26 -41.04
CA ALA A 193 -46.22 19.67 -41.42
C ALA A 193 -45.71 19.83 -42.87
N ALA A 194 -44.81 18.94 -43.32
CA ALA A 194 -44.32 18.93 -44.70
C ALA A 194 -45.38 18.48 -45.72
N ARG A 195 -46.30 17.58 -45.34
CA ARG A 195 -47.40 17.14 -46.21
C ARG A 195 -48.51 18.18 -46.33
N ASP A 196 -48.89 18.82 -45.23
CA ASP A 196 -49.92 19.88 -45.25
C ASP A 196 -49.40 21.14 -45.95
N GLY A 197 -48.12 21.48 -45.79
CA GLY A 197 -47.46 22.57 -46.53
C GLY A 197 -47.30 22.32 -48.04
N ALA A 198 -47.45 21.08 -48.51
CA ALA A 198 -47.30 20.72 -49.92
C ALA A 198 -48.62 20.76 -50.72
N ARG A 199 -49.77 21.10 -50.10
CA ARG A 199 -51.08 21.01 -50.74
C ARG A 199 -51.67 22.37 -51.14
N VAL A 200 -51.03 23.04 -52.08
CA VAL A 200 -51.56 24.23 -52.79
C VAL A 200 -52.03 23.81 -54.20
N PRO A 201 -53.16 24.33 -54.73
CA PRO A 201 -53.76 23.79 -55.96
C PRO A 201 -52.98 24.11 -57.25
N SER A 202 -52.96 23.15 -58.16
CA SER A 202 -52.43 23.32 -59.52
C SER A 202 -53.46 23.99 -60.44
N HIS A 203 -53.38 25.31 -60.59
CA HIS A 203 -53.98 26.01 -61.73
C HIS A 203 -52.92 26.20 -62.84
N PRO A 204 -53.16 25.74 -64.08
CA PRO A 204 -52.29 26.06 -65.22
C PRO A 204 -52.49 27.52 -65.67
N LEU A 205 -51.49 28.03 -66.41
CA LEU A 205 -51.54 29.33 -67.07
C LEU A 205 -52.49 29.28 -68.29
N GLY A 206 -53.23 30.36 -68.52
CA GLY A 206 -54.22 30.52 -69.61
C GLY A 206 -55.08 31.75 -69.37
#